data_AF-A0A1F6NYP6-F1
#
_entry.id   AF-A0A1F6NYP6-F1
#
_cell.length_a   1.000
_cell.length_b   1.000
_cell.length_c   1.000
_cell.angle_alpha   90.00
_cell.angle_beta   90.00
_cell.angle_gamma   90.00
#
_symmetry.space_group_name_H-M   'P 1'
#
loop_
_entity.id
_entity.type
_entity.pdbx_description
1 polymer ?
#
loop_
_entity_poly.entity_id
_entity_poly.type
_entity_poly.pdbx_seq_one_letter_code
_entity_poly.pdbx_strand_id
1 'polypeptide(L)'
;MQFTFSLFQQLVENIPPLFPEDLKYQIRKDLKNIMENNSNLEDLEKIMIKYGYQIWPWNQAFKEIVAVTQENIAEHFLLANVPIDIQEKYLEYRHLGMDLNDLHSGRMANFFNEEQRAILNGALVDMQIQLRELAVREAIGLKKDLYLKKVEEFKIILEEIEQNLNRLKDLADKEEDHPILADEIRARVETFEHGLCLLAPSFSHEEVGQAHDFFVGRKKELNHLRGIHETIEIDFYSQEQ
;
A
#
# COMPACT_ATOMS: atom_id res chain seq x y z
N MET A 1 -12.33 4.51 15.16
CA MET A 1 -12.77 5.85 14.66
C MET A 1 -11.67 6.90 14.79
N GLN A 2 -11.19 7.27 16.00
CA GLN A 2 -10.11 8.27 16.14
C GLN A 2 -8.84 7.91 15.35
N PHE A 3 -8.43 6.64 15.36
CA PHE A 3 -7.28 6.16 14.59
C PHE A 3 -7.47 6.30 13.07
N THR A 4 -8.57 5.79 12.51
CA THR A 4 -8.95 5.91 11.09
C THR A 4 -9.01 7.38 10.64
N PHE A 5 -9.51 8.25 11.51
CA PHE A 5 -9.55 9.67 11.26
C PHE A 5 -8.14 10.30 11.19
N SER A 6 -7.25 9.96 12.12
CA SER A 6 -5.85 10.41 12.07
C SER A 6 -5.14 9.93 10.80
N LEU A 7 -5.42 8.69 10.35
CA LEU A 7 -4.91 8.20 9.07
C LEU A 7 -5.43 9.03 7.90
N PHE A 8 -6.71 9.40 7.90
CA PHE A 8 -7.25 10.25 6.84
C PHE A 8 -6.61 11.64 6.85
N GLN A 9 -6.41 12.25 8.02
CA GLN A 9 -5.68 13.51 8.14
C GLN A 9 -4.27 13.40 7.56
N GLN A 10 -3.54 12.34 7.92
CA GLN A 10 -2.21 12.09 7.37
C GLN A 10 -2.23 11.93 5.85
N LEU A 11 -3.21 11.23 5.29
CA LEU A 11 -3.36 11.10 3.83
C LEU A 11 -3.56 12.46 3.15
N VAL A 12 -4.37 13.35 3.75
CA VAL A 12 -4.67 14.68 3.22
C VAL A 12 -3.51 15.67 3.37
N GLU A 13 -2.78 15.60 4.48
CA GLU A 13 -1.59 16.43 4.71
C GLU A 13 -0.43 16.03 3.80
N ASN A 14 -0.37 14.75 3.43
CA ASN A 14 0.71 14.19 2.63
C ASN A 14 0.37 13.99 1.16
N ILE A 15 -0.65 14.70 0.64
CA ILE A 15 -0.99 14.66 -0.79
C ILE A 15 0.25 15.06 -1.62
N PRO A 16 0.65 14.25 -2.62
CA PRO A 16 1.80 14.52 -3.47
C PRO A 16 1.75 15.87 -4.19
N PRO A 17 2.91 16.42 -4.60
CA PRO A 17 2.97 17.66 -5.35
C PRO A 17 2.22 17.56 -6.68
N LEU A 18 1.80 18.71 -7.22
CA LEU A 18 1.08 18.85 -8.50
C LEU A 18 -0.29 18.16 -8.59
N PHE A 19 -0.76 17.51 -7.53
CA PHE A 19 -2.13 17.01 -7.47
C PHE A 19 -3.16 18.16 -7.61
N PRO A 20 -4.27 17.98 -8.36
CA PRO A 20 -5.21 19.06 -8.68
C PRO A 20 -5.78 19.77 -7.43
N GLU A 21 -5.71 21.10 -7.40
CA GLU A 21 -6.07 21.91 -6.22
C GLU A 21 -7.57 21.91 -5.92
N ASP A 22 -8.41 21.81 -6.95
CA ASP A 22 -9.85 21.62 -6.83
C ASP A 22 -10.20 20.32 -6.09
N LEU A 23 -9.51 19.22 -6.42
CA LEU A 23 -9.67 17.96 -5.72
C LEU A 23 -9.13 18.05 -4.28
N LYS A 24 -7.98 18.69 -4.03
CA LYS A 24 -7.48 18.91 -2.65
C LYS A 24 -8.48 19.67 -1.80
N TYR A 25 -9.06 20.73 -2.37
CA TYR A 25 -10.06 21.54 -1.68
C TYR A 25 -11.29 20.69 -1.32
N GLN A 26 -11.78 19.90 -2.27
CA GLN A 26 -12.92 19.01 -2.06
C GLN A 26 -12.64 17.95 -0.97
N ILE A 27 -11.47 17.30 -1.00
CA ILE A 27 -11.05 16.33 0.01
C ILE A 27 -11.02 16.96 1.41
N ARG A 28 -10.42 18.15 1.54
CA ARG A 28 -10.34 18.87 2.82
C ARG A 28 -11.71 19.30 3.33
N LYS A 29 -12.60 19.71 2.44
CA LYS A 29 -13.98 20.07 2.78
C LYS A 29 -14.73 18.85 3.31
N ASP A 30 -14.62 17.71 2.65
CA ASP A 30 -15.30 16.49 3.07
C ASP A 30 -14.75 15.95 4.39
N LEU A 31 -13.42 16.03 4.60
CA LEU A 31 -12.81 15.72 5.90
C LEU A 31 -13.42 16.57 7.03
N LYS A 32 -13.58 17.89 6.82
CA LYS A 32 -14.21 18.78 7.81
C LYS A 32 -15.68 18.42 8.06
N ASN A 33 -16.45 18.16 7.00
CA ASN A 33 -17.85 17.81 7.12
C ASN A 33 -18.03 16.51 7.94
N ILE A 34 -17.16 15.52 7.77
CA ILE A 34 -17.19 14.27 8.55
C ILE A 34 -16.90 14.55 10.03
N MET A 35 -15.95 15.44 10.33
CA MET A 35 -15.65 15.84 11.72
C MET A 35 -16.85 16.48 12.42
N GLU A 36 -17.59 17.32 11.70
CA GLU A 36 -18.70 18.09 12.26
C GLU A 36 -19.99 17.26 12.39
N ASN A 37 -20.19 16.28 11.51
CA ASN A 37 -21.46 15.53 11.41
C ASN A 37 -21.50 14.21 12.21
N ASN A 38 -20.47 13.85 12.98
CA ASN A 38 -20.38 12.56 13.69
C ASN A 38 -20.68 11.35 12.79
N SER A 39 -20.13 11.31 11.58
CA SER A 39 -20.35 10.20 10.65
C SER A 39 -19.90 8.86 11.25
N ASN A 40 -20.55 7.77 10.84
CA ASN A 40 -20.14 6.44 11.26
C ASN A 40 -18.79 6.05 10.60
N LEU A 41 -18.18 4.97 11.09
CA LEU A 41 -16.87 4.50 10.61
C LEU A 41 -16.92 4.08 9.13
N GLU A 42 -18.00 3.42 8.72
CA GLU A 42 -18.18 2.88 7.38
C GLU A 42 -18.24 4.00 6.31
N ASP A 43 -18.93 5.10 6.63
CA ASP A 43 -19.02 6.27 5.75
C ASP A 43 -17.65 6.95 5.60
N LEU A 44 -16.88 7.02 6.69
CA LEU A 44 -15.51 7.54 6.66
C LEU A 44 -14.62 6.65 5.76
N GLU A 45 -14.67 5.34 5.93
CA GLU A 45 -13.88 4.39 5.15
C GLU A 45 -14.24 4.44 3.66
N LYS A 46 -15.53 4.52 3.31
CA LYS A 46 -15.98 4.71 1.92
C LYS A 46 -15.43 5.98 1.30
N ILE A 47 -15.41 7.09 2.05
CA ILE A 47 -14.84 8.36 1.57
C ILE A 47 -13.31 8.24 1.42
N MET A 48 -12.64 7.58 2.36
CA MET A 48 -11.21 7.33 2.27
C MET A 48 -10.85 6.46 1.06
N ILE A 49 -11.61 5.39 0.79
CA ILE A 49 -11.42 4.54 -0.40
C ILE A 49 -11.61 5.37 -1.67
N LYS A 50 -12.70 6.14 -1.77
CA LYS A 50 -12.97 7.02 -2.92
C LYS A 50 -11.79 7.95 -3.22
N TYR A 51 -11.22 8.57 -2.20
CA TYR A 51 -10.05 9.44 -2.37
C TYR A 51 -8.73 8.67 -2.53
N GLY A 52 -8.65 7.47 -1.96
CA GLY A 52 -7.58 6.51 -2.18
C GLY A 52 -7.36 6.25 -3.66
N TYR A 53 -8.42 5.90 -4.41
CA TYR A 53 -8.35 5.74 -5.87
C TYR A 53 -7.80 6.98 -6.58
N GLN A 54 -8.19 8.19 -6.16
CA GLN A 54 -7.72 9.41 -6.82
C GLN A 54 -6.26 9.74 -6.51
N ILE A 55 -5.83 9.54 -5.26
CA ILE A 55 -4.50 9.93 -4.77
C ILE A 55 -3.46 8.84 -5.08
N TRP A 56 -3.86 7.56 -5.12
CA TRP A 56 -2.94 6.42 -5.22
C TRP A 56 -1.94 6.52 -6.38
N PRO A 57 -2.33 6.87 -7.63
CA PRO A 57 -1.37 6.99 -8.74
C PRO A 57 -0.29 8.04 -8.48
N TRP A 58 -0.67 9.15 -7.84
CA TRP A 58 0.24 10.23 -7.46
C TRP A 58 1.18 9.79 -6.35
N ASN A 59 0.68 9.03 -5.38
CA ASN A 59 1.51 8.48 -4.31
C ASN A 59 2.55 7.51 -4.86
N GLN A 60 2.18 6.62 -5.79
CA GLN A 60 3.13 5.67 -6.38
C GLN A 60 4.17 6.38 -7.24
N ALA A 61 3.76 7.33 -8.08
CA ALA A 61 4.70 8.15 -8.85
C ALA A 61 5.66 8.93 -7.94
N PHE A 62 5.17 9.48 -6.83
CA PHE A 62 6.01 10.24 -5.91
C PHE A 62 6.98 9.34 -5.14
N LYS A 63 6.57 8.12 -4.78
CA LYS A 63 7.48 7.12 -4.19
C LYS A 63 8.63 6.77 -5.12
N GLU A 64 8.40 6.64 -6.43
CA GLU A 64 9.49 6.42 -7.39
C GLU A 64 10.48 7.59 -7.42
N ILE A 65 9.98 8.84 -7.40
CA ILE A 65 10.85 10.02 -7.33
C ILE A 65 11.67 10.00 -6.03
N VAL A 66 11.04 9.74 -4.88
CA VAL A 66 11.73 9.65 -3.59
C VAL A 66 12.79 8.55 -3.61
N ALA A 67 12.49 7.37 -4.16
CA ALA A 67 13.45 6.26 -4.26
C ALA A 67 14.68 6.65 -5.08
N VAL A 68 14.47 7.26 -6.26
CA VAL A 68 15.57 7.76 -7.09
C VAL A 68 16.36 8.84 -6.38
N THR A 69 15.70 9.77 -5.67
CA THR A 69 16.41 10.79 -4.88
C THR A 69 17.23 10.14 -3.76
N GLN A 70 16.67 9.15 -3.06
CA GLN A 70 17.32 8.42 -1.97
C GLN A 70 18.60 7.72 -2.44
N GLU A 71 18.56 7.00 -3.56
CA GLU A 71 19.73 6.32 -4.13
C GLU A 71 20.90 7.28 -4.42
N ASN A 72 20.61 8.54 -4.75
CA ASN A 72 21.62 9.51 -5.16
C ASN A 72 22.20 10.35 -4.02
N ILE A 73 21.42 10.69 -2.99
CA ILE A 73 21.80 11.72 -2.00
C ILE A 73 21.60 11.32 -0.54
N ALA A 74 20.96 10.18 -0.24
CA ALA A 74 20.59 9.84 1.14
C ALA A 74 21.80 9.76 2.07
N GLU A 75 22.89 9.13 1.64
CA GLU A 75 24.11 9.04 2.47
C GLU A 75 24.70 10.42 2.78
N HIS A 76 24.63 11.36 1.84
CA HIS A 76 25.11 12.73 2.07
C HIS A 76 24.29 13.45 3.14
N PHE A 77 22.96 13.29 3.12
CA PHE A 77 22.09 13.84 4.16
C PHE A 77 22.29 13.16 5.51
N LEU A 78 22.44 11.83 5.54
CA LEU A 78 22.73 11.11 6.78
C LEU A 78 24.03 11.62 7.42
N LEU A 79 25.12 11.63 6.66
CA LEU A 79 26.44 12.00 7.15
C LEU A 79 26.51 13.46 7.60
N ALA A 80 25.77 14.36 6.95
CA ALA A 80 25.71 15.77 7.34
C ALA A 80 25.08 16.00 8.72
N ASN A 81 24.22 15.08 9.19
CA ASN A 81 23.48 15.21 10.44
C ASN A 81 24.08 14.39 11.60
N VAL A 82 25.22 13.73 11.40
CA VAL A 82 25.89 12.96 12.46
C VAL A 82 27.27 13.55 12.84
N PRO A 83 27.71 13.39 14.09
CA PRO A 83 29.07 13.73 14.54
C PRO A 83 30.18 13.03 13.73
N ILE A 84 31.35 13.67 13.65
CA ILE A 84 32.50 13.19 12.85
C ILE A 84 32.94 11.77 13.25
N ASP A 85 32.95 11.44 14.53
CA ASP A 85 33.32 10.11 15.02
C ASP A 85 32.34 9.02 14.53
N ILE A 86 31.06 9.36 14.39
CA ILE A 86 30.04 8.46 13.83
C ILE A 86 30.17 8.38 12.30
N GLN A 87 30.53 9.49 11.63
CA GLN A 87 30.80 9.47 10.18
C GLN A 87 31.96 8.53 9.85
N GLU A 88 33.09 8.65 10.54
CA GLU A 88 34.26 7.79 10.34
C GLU A 88 33.89 6.32 10.54
N LYS A 89 33.16 6.02 11.62
CA LYS A 89 32.67 4.68 11.91
C LYS A 89 31.66 4.17 10.88
N TYR A 90 30.82 5.04 10.32
CA TYR A 90 29.92 4.69 9.21
C TYR A 90 30.69 4.38 7.92
N LEU A 91 31.80 5.08 7.66
CA LEU A 91 32.66 4.74 6.51
C LEU A 91 33.32 3.37 6.67
N GLU A 92 33.76 3.02 7.89
CA GLU A 92 34.21 1.65 8.20
C GLU A 92 33.10 0.62 7.96
N TYR A 93 31.87 0.94 8.40
CA TYR A 93 30.68 0.13 8.15
C TYR A 93 30.45 -0.12 6.65
N ARG A 94 30.59 0.91 5.80
CA ARG A 94 30.49 0.79 4.34
C ARG A 94 31.63 -0.04 3.75
N HIS A 95 32.85 0.08 4.29
CA HIS A 95 33.99 -0.74 3.86
C HIS A 95 33.80 -2.24 4.12
N LEU A 96 32.98 -2.61 5.11
CA LEU A 96 32.59 -4.00 5.36
C LEU A 96 31.52 -4.51 4.39
N GLY A 97 31.10 -3.71 3.41
CA GLY A 97 30.12 -4.08 2.40
C GLY A 97 28.67 -3.87 2.82
N MET A 98 28.43 -3.29 4.01
CA MET A 98 27.10 -2.97 4.50
C MET A 98 26.58 -1.70 3.86
N ASP A 99 25.26 -1.53 3.73
CA ASP A 99 24.65 -0.34 3.13
C ASP A 99 23.66 0.40 4.04
N LEU A 100 23.10 1.49 3.54
CA LEU A 100 22.10 2.28 4.24
C LEU A 100 20.81 1.49 4.54
N ASN A 101 20.46 0.50 3.71
CA ASN A 101 19.29 -0.34 3.93
C ASN A 101 19.52 -1.33 5.09
N ASP A 102 20.73 -1.88 5.21
CA ASP A 102 21.14 -2.70 6.35
C ASP A 102 21.12 -1.89 7.66
N LEU A 103 21.47 -0.60 7.59
CA LEU A 103 21.35 0.32 8.73
C LEU A 103 19.87 0.54 9.09
N HIS A 104 19.02 0.83 8.10
CA HIS A 104 17.59 1.04 8.30
C HIS A 104 16.85 -0.19 8.87
N SER A 105 17.24 -1.39 8.45
CA SER A 105 16.63 -2.64 8.92
C SER A 105 17.11 -3.09 10.31
N GLY A 106 18.09 -2.38 10.89
CA GLY A 106 18.63 -2.68 12.22
C GLY A 106 19.54 -3.92 12.25
N ARG A 107 19.96 -4.43 11.09
CA ARG A 107 20.65 -5.72 10.94
C ARG A 107 22.00 -5.79 11.68
N MET A 108 22.60 -4.64 12.00
CA MET A 108 23.90 -4.53 12.68
C MET A 108 23.86 -3.61 13.92
N ALA A 109 22.85 -3.81 14.76
CA ALA A 109 22.70 -3.14 16.06
C ALA A 109 23.94 -3.24 16.99
N ASN A 110 24.84 -4.21 16.75
CA ASN A 110 26.04 -4.45 17.56
C ASN A 110 27.28 -3.69 17.05
N PHE A 111 27.25 -3.15 15.81
CA PHE A 111 28.38 -2.38 15.28
C PHE A 111 28.45 -1.00 15.93
N PHE A 112 27.30 -0.38 16.15
CA PHE A 112 27.15 0.90 16.86
C PHE A 112 26.72 0.66 18.30
N ASN A 113 27.26 1.42 19.26
CA ASN A 113 26.79 1.35 20.64
C ASN A 113 25.39 1.99 20.78
N GLU A 114 24.78 1.90 21.96
CA GLU A 114 23.43 2.44 22.20
C GLU A 114 23.30 3.94 21.92
N GLU A 115 24.28 4.74 22.36
CA GLU A 115 24.29 6.19 22.16
C GLU A 115 24.43 6.55 20.68
N GLN A 116 25.35 5.89 19.97
CA GLN A 116 25.55 6.05 18.54
C GLN A 116 24.29 5.66 17.75
N ARG A 117 23.60 4.59 18.16
CA ARG A 117 22.32 4.19 17.55
C ARG A 117 21.23 5.23 17.77
N ALA A 118 21.14 5.82 18.95
CA ALA A 118 20.18 6.89 19.21
C ALA A 118 20.43 8.11 18.29
N ILE A 119 21.69 8.50 18.11
CA ILE A 119 22.08 9.58 17.20
C ILE A 119 21.76 9.23 15.75
N LEU A 120 22.14 8.03 15.30
CA LEU A 120 21.86 7.55 13.95
C LEU A 120 20.36 7.49 13.66
N ASN A 121 19.54 7.03 14.61
CA ASN A 121 18.09 6.99 14.45
C ASN A 121 17.50 8.39 14.27
N GLY A 122 17.96 9.38 15.04
CA GLY A 122 17.57 10.78 14.85
C GLY A 122 17.97 11.29 13.46
N ALA A 123 19.23 11.06 13.07
CA ALA A 123 19.73 11.48 11.77
C ALA A 123 19.03 10.79 10.59
N LEU A 124 18.59 9.53 10.73
CA LEU A 124 17.79 8.82 9.72
C LEU A 124 16.40 9.44 9.55
N VAL A 125 15.76 9.90 10.63
CA VAL A 125 14.49 10.63 10.56
C VAL A 125 14.69 11.97 9.86
N ASP A 126 15.71 12.73 10.24
CA ASP A 126 16.03 14.03 9.62
C ASP A 126 16.36 13.86 8.12
N MET A 127 17.13 12.83 7.78
CA MET A 127 17.42 12.45 6.40
C MET A 127 16.14 12.16 5.61
N GLN A 128 15.19 11.40 6.17
CA GLN A 128 13.92 11.11 5.49
C GLN A 128 13.09 12.37 5.23
N ILE A 129 13.07 13.33 6.17
CA ILE A 129 12.42 14.63 6.00
C ILE A 129 13.10 15.39 4.85
N GLN A 130 14.43 15.50 4.86
CA GLN A 130 15.22 16.20 3.84
C GLN A 130 15.06 15.57 2.45
N LEU A 131 15.04 14.24 2.36
CA LEU A 131 14.79 13.49 1.13
C LEU A 131 13.41 13.80 0.57
N ARG A 132 12.37 13.80 1.41
CA ARG A 132 11.01 14.12 0.98
C ARG A 132 10.91 15.55 0.46
N GLU A 133 11.50 16.52 1.15
CA GLU A 133 11.51 17.93 0.73
C GLU A 133 12.25 18.14 -0.59
N LEU A 134 13.38 17.45 -0.79
CA LEU A 134 14.11 17.50 -2.05
C LEU A 134 13.29 16.85 -3.18
N ALA A 135 12.70 15.67 -2.94
CA ALA A 135 11.86 14.99 -3.91
C ALA A 135 10.66 15.84 -4.32
N VAL A 136 10.04 16.59 -3.39
CA VAL A 136 8.98 17.57 -3.72
C VAL A 136 9.53 18.65 -4.67
N ARG A 137 10.69 19.23 -4.37
CA ARG A 137 11.33 20.24 -5.22
C ARG A 137 11.66 19.70 -6.62
N GLU A 138 12.19 18.47 -6.69
CA GLU A 138 12.49 17.82 -7.96
C GLU A 138 11.23 17.52 -8.76
N ALA A 139 10.18 16.99 -8.12
CA ALA A 139 8.90 16.67 -8.77
C ALA A 139 8.17 17.91 -9.31
N ILE A 140 8.34 19.08 -8.68
CA ILE A 140 7.76 20.35 -9.17
C ILE A 140 8.67 20.99 -10.24
N GLY A 141 9.99 20.81 -10.12
CA GLY A 141 10.99 21.41 -10.99
C GLY A 141 11.52 20.44 -12.05
N LEU A 142 12.77 20.01 -11.87
CA LEU A 142 13.56 19.31 -12.90
C LEU A 142 12.96 17.99 -13.38
N LYS A 143 12.29 17.24 -12.49
CA LYS A 143 11.70 15.93 -12.79
C LYS A 143 10.20 16.00 -13.01
N LYS A 144 9.62 17.19 -13.22
CA LYS A 144 8.18 17.37 -13.38
C LYS A 144 7.56 16.51 -14.47
N ASP A 145 8.13 16.53 -15.67
CA ASP A 145 7.57 15.79 -16.80
C ASP A 145 7.66 14.27 -16.59
N LEU A 146 8.78 13.81 -16.00
CA LEU A 146 8.93 12.41 -15.61
C LEU A 146 7.88 12.01 -14.57
N TYR A 147 7.69 12.81 -13.53
CA TYR A 147 6.71 12.57 -12.48
C TYR A 147 5.28 12.52 -13.02
N LEU A 148 4.88 13.46 -13.87
CA LEU A 148 3.55 13.45 -14.49
C LEU A 148 3.36 12.26 -15.43
N LYS A 149 4.39 11.88 -16.19
CA LYS A 149 4.34 10.65 -17.00
C LYS A 149 4.11 9.42 -16.13
N LYS A 150 4.80 9.32 -14.99
CA LYS A 150 4.61 8.23 -14.02
C LYS A 150 3.21 8.22 -13.42
N VAL A 151 2.63 9.38 -13.14
CA VAL A 151 1.23 9.48 -12.70
C VAL A 151 0.29 8.84 -13.73
N GLU A 152 0.47 9.13 -15.02
CA GLU A 152 -0.35 8.52 -16.07
C GLU A 152 -0.12 7.00 -16.21
N GLU A 153 1.14 6.53 -16.10
CA GLU A 153 1.44 5.09 -16.06
C GLU A 153 0.70 4.40 -14.90
N PHE A 154 0.72 4.98 -13.70
CA PHE A 154 0.02 4.41 -12.54
C PHE A 154 -1.51 4.54 -12.61
N LYS A 155 -2.06 5.50 -13.36
CA LYS A 155 -3.50 5.55 -13.62
C LYS A 155 -3.95 4.35 -14.45
N ILE A 156 -3.17 3.97 -15.47
CA ILE A 156 -3.46 2.78 -16.28
C ILE A 156 -3.42 1.52 -15.40
N ILE A 157 -2.41 1.38 -14.54
CA ILE A 157 -2.33 0.26 -13.59
C ILE A 157 -3.53 0.26 -12.63
N LEU A 158 -3.97 1.43 -12.17
CA LEU A 158 -5.14 1.54 -11.30
C LEU A 158 -6.43 1.08 -12.01
N GLU A 159 -6.60 1.38 -13.29
CA GLU A 159 -7.72 0.89 -14.09
C GLU A 159 -7.71 -0.65 -14.19
N GLU A 160 -6.53 -1.27 -14.35
CA GLU A 160 -6.38 -2.73 -14.34
C GLU A 160 -6.72 -3.33 -12.97
N ILE A 161 -6.26 -2.70 -11.88
CA ILE A 161 -6.61 -3.07 -10.51
C ILE A 161 -8.14 -3.01 -10.32
N GLU A 162 -8.78 -1.91 -10.71
CA GLU A 162 -10.23 -1.72 -10.57
C GLU A 162 -11.01 -2.76 -11.35
N GLN A 163 -10.61 -3.07 -12.58
CA GLN A 163 -11.21 -4.14 -13.38
C GLN A 163 -11.11 -5.50 -12.68
N ASN A 164 -9.96 -5.83 -12.11
CA ASN A 164 -9.78 -7.09 -11.38
C ASN A 164 -10.60 -7.14 -10.09
N LEU A 165 -10.70 -6.03 -9.34
CA LEU A 165 -11.56 -5.95 -8.17
C LEU A 165 -13.04 -6.11 -8.53
N ASN A 166 -13.48 -5.52 -9.65
CA ASN A 166 -14.85 -5.70 -10.14
C ASN A 166 -15.12 -7.15 -10.56
N ARG A 167 -14.17 -7.84 -11.20
CA ARG A 167 -14.30 -9.28 -11.48
C ARG A 167 -14.44 -10.12 -10.22
N LEU A 168 -13.71 -9.79 -9.16
CA LEU A 168 -13.83 -10.45 -7.86
C LEU A 168 -15.20 -10.19 -7.22
N LYS A 169 -15.70 -8.95 -7.26
CA LYS A 169 -17.05 -8.61 -6.79
C LYS A 169 -18.11 -9.40 -7.55
N ASP A 170 -18.03 -9.43 -8.88
CA ASP A 170 -18.92 -10.23 -9.73
C ASP A 170 -18.86 -11.73 -9.42
N LEU A 171 -17.67 -12.26 -9.09
CA LEU A 171 -17.50 -13.65 -8.71
C LEU A 171 -18.19 -13.95 -7.37
N ALA A 172 -18.03 -13.07 -6.38
CA ALA A 172 -18.68 -13.19 -5.08
C ALA A 172 -20.21 -13.10 -5.17
N ASP A 173 -20.73 -12.22 -6.03
CA ASP A 173 -22.18 -12.03 -6.19
C ASP A 173 -22.85 -13.17 -6.95
N LYS A 174 -22.11 -13.88 -7.81
CA LYS A 174 -22.59 -15.10 -8.50
C LYS A 174 -22.38 -16.38 -7.69
N GLU A 175 -21.74 -16.29 -6.53
CA GLU A 175 -21.44 -17.45 -5.68
C GLU A 175 -22.62 -17.72 -4.73
N GLU A 176 -23.53 -18.59 -5.16
CA GLU A 176 -24.68 -19.04 -4.35
C GLU A 176 -24.38 -20.33 -3.58
N ASP A 177 -23.45 -21.15 -4.09
CA ASP A 177 -23.18 -22.49 -3.56
C ASP A 177 -22.39 -22.46 -2.24
N HIS A 178 -21.43 -21.54 -2.15
CA HIS A 178 -20.53 -21.41 -1.00
C HIS A 178 -20.55 -19.98 -0.43
N PRO A 179 -21.50 -19.64 0.46
CA PRO A 179 -21.60 -18.29 1.04
C PRO A 179 -20.31 -17.82 1.74
N ILE A 180 -19.60 -18.75 2.40
CA ILE A 180 -18.31 -18.47 3.06
C ILE A 180 -17.26 -18.02 2.04
N LEU A 181 -17.23 -18.62 0.85
CA LEU A 181 -16.31 -18.23 -0.21
C LEU A 181 -16.65 -16.82 -0.73
N ALA A 182 -17.94 -16.51 -0.89
CA ALA A 182 -18.38 -15.18 -1.28
C ALA A 182 -17.92 -14.12 -0.26
N ASP A 183 -18.04 -14.40 1.03
CA ASP A 183 -17.58 -13.50 2.11
C ASP A 183 -16.06 -13.36 2.14
N GLU A 184 -15.30 -14.44 1.91
CA GLU A 184 -13.84 -14.39 1.78
C GLU A 184 -13.40 -13.50 0.61
N ILE A 185 -14.08 -13.60 -0.55
CA ILE A 185 -13.80 -12.76 -1.72
C ILE A 185 -14.08 -11.30 -1.39
N ARG A 186 -15.23 -10.98 -0.78
CA ARG A 186 -15.59 -9.61 -0.38
C ARG A 186 -14.58 -9.01 0.59
N ALA A 187 -14.18 -9.74 1.63
CA ALA A 187 -13.17 -9.30 2.58
C ALA A 187 -11.80 -9.06 1.92
N ARG A 188 -11.44 -9.88 0.92
CA ARG A 188 -10.20 -9.69 0.16
C ARG A 188 -10.25 -8.44 -0.72
N VAL A 189 -11.37 -8.17 -1.38
CA VAL A 189 -11.60 -6.94 -2.15
C VAL A 189 -11.50 -5.72 -1.24
N GLU A 190 -12.17 -5.74 -0.09
CA GLU A 190 -12.11 -4.66 0.91
C GLU A 190 -10.67 -4.41 1.38
N THR A 191 -9.89 -5.47 1.62
CA THR A 191 -8.47 -5.34 1.99
C THR A 191 -7.66 -4.61 0.92
N PHE A 192 -7.90 -4.90 -0.37
CA PHE A 192 -7.24 -4.18 -1.46
C PHE A 192 -7.68 -2.72 -1.52
N GLU A 193 -8.98 -2.43 -1.40
CA GLU A 193 -9.50 -1.06 -1.39
C GLU A 193 -8.94 -0.25 -0.21
N HIS A 194 -8.83 -0.85 0.98
CA HIS A 194 -8.18 -0.28 2.15
C HIS A 194 -6.68 -0.04 1.93
N GLY A 195 -6.01 -0.89 1.15
CA GLY A 195 -4.60 -0.72 0.79
C GLY A 195 -4.35 0.52 -0.08
N LEU A 196 -5.35 0.98 -0.84
CA LEU A 196 -5.25 2.20 -1.65
C LEU A 196 -5.20 3.48 -0.80
N CYS A 197 -5.80 3.45 0.40
CA CYS A 197 -5.98 4.62 1.27
C CYS A 197 -5.27 4.51 2.64
N LEU A 198 -4.26 3.63 2.76
CA LEU A 198 -3.45 3.41 3.98
C LEU A 198 -4.21 2.78 5.16
N LEU A 199 -5.42 2.26 4.95
CA LEU A 199 -6.19 1.55 5.97
C LEU A 199 -5.75 0.09 6.12
N ALA A 200 -5.13 -0.48 5.10
CA ALA A 200 -4.52 -1.79 5.10
C ALA A 200 -3.08 -1.72 4.54
N PRO A 201 -2.27 -2.78 4.72
CA PRO A 201 -0.96 -2.88 4.08
C PRO A 201 -1.04 -2.66 2.57
N SER A 202 0.02 -2.08 2.00
CA SER A 202 0.13 -1.98 0.55
C SER A 202 0.17 -3.36 -0.08
N PHE A 203 -0.52 -3.53 -1.19
CA PHE A 203 -0.50 -4.73 -2.02
C PHE A 203 0.37 -4.52 -3.25
N SER A 204 0.79 -5.63 -3.87
CA SER A 204 1.42 -5.59 -5.19
C SER A 204 0.38 -5.71 -6.31
N HIS A 205 0.70 -5.18 -7.50
CA HIS A 205 -0.18 -5.35 -8.67
C HIS A 205 -0.39 -6.84 -9.00
N GLU A 206 0.66 -7.64 -8.85
CA GLU A 206 0.63 -9.08 -9.08
C GLU A 206 -0.33 -9.81 -8.13
N GLU A 207 -0.36 -9.42 -6.84
CA GLU A 207 -1.29 -9.99 -5.86
C GLU A 207 -2.76 -9.78 -6.25
N VAL A 208 -3.10 -8.60 -6.78
CA VAL A 208 -4.46 -8.31 -7.26
C VAL A 208 -4.76 -9.11 -8.53
N GLY A 209 -3.81 -9.16 -9.46
CA GLY A 209 -3.96 -9.90 -10.72
C GLY A 209 -4.17 -11.41 -10.52
N GLN A 210 -3.48 -12.02 -9.55
CA GLN A 210 -3.59 -13.45 -9.26
C GLN A 210 -4.81 -13.81 -8.40
N ALA A 211 -5.41 -12.85 -7.70
CA ALA A 211 -6.49 -13.10 -6.75
C ALA A 211 -7.72 -13.76 -7.42
N HIS A 212 -8.06 -13.36 -8.64
CA HIS A 212 -9.20 -13.94 -9.36
C HIS A 212 -8.99 -15.43 -9.63
N ASP A 213 -7.83 -15.80 -10.18
CA ASP A 213 -7.53 -17.20 -10.51
C ASP A 213 -7.43 -18.06 -9.25
N PHE A 214 -6.90 -17.50 -8.16
CA PHE A 214 -6.91 -18.15 -6.84
C PHE A 214 -8.32 -18.53 -6.39
N PHE A 215 -9.28 -17.59 -6.41
CA PHE A 215 -10.65 -17.87 -5.95
C PHE A 215 -11.43 -18.77 -6.91
N VAL A 216 -11.18 -18.68 -8.22
CA VAL A 216 -11.74 -19.65 -9.19
C VAL A 216 -11.21 -21.06 -8.93
N GLY A 217 -9.92 -21.20 -8.59
CA GLY A 217 -9.33 -22.47 -8.18
C GLY A 217 -9.98 -23.02 -6.90
N ARG A 218 -10.07 -22.18 -5.86
CA ARG A 218 -10.70 -22.52 -4.57
C ARG A 218 -12.16 -22.95 -4.73
N LYS A 219 -12.93 -22.29 -5.60
CA LYS A 219 -14.31 -22.71 -5.93
C LYS A 219 -14.36 -24.12 -6.51
N LYS A 220 -13.46 -24.45 -7.45
CA LYS A 220 -13.40 -25.79 -8.06
C LYS A 220 -13.08 -26.87 -7.02
N GLU A 221 -12.15 -26.59 -6.11
CA GLU A 221 -11.81 -27.49 -5.00
C GLU A 221 -13.01 -27.74 -4.07
N LEU A 222 -13.72 -26.67 -3.67
CA LEU A 222 -14.92 -26.79 -2.84
C LEU A 222 -16.03 -27.59 -3.53
N ASN A 223 -16.23 -27.40 -4.83
CA ASN A 223 -17.18 -28.18 -5.62
C ASN A 223 -16.78 -29.65 -5.71
N HIS A 224 -15.49 -29.96 -5.84
CA HIS A 224 -15.00 -31.33 -5.82
C HIS A 224 -15.24 -32.02 -4.47
N LEU A 225 -15.03 -31.30 -3.36
CA LEU A 225 -15.28 -31.82 -2.01
C LEU A 225 -16.78 -32.08 -1.73
N ARG A 226 -17.69 -31.31 -2.34
CA ARG A 226 -19.13 -31.59 -2.34
C ARG A 226 -19.45 -32.92 -3.04
N GLY A 227 -18.88 -33.15 -4.23
CA GLY A 227 -19.12 -34.37 -5.01
C GLY A 227 -18.62 -35.66 -4.34
N ILE A 228 -17.68 -35.58 -3.40
CA ILE A 228 -17.22 -36.73 -2.59
C ILE A 228 -18.27 -37.14 -1.54
N HIS A 229 -19.20 -36.26 -1.17
CA HIS A 229 -20.25 -36.51 -0.18
C HIS A 229 -21.61 -36.90 -0.78
N GLU A 230 -21.75 -36.94 -2.10
CA GLU A 230 -22.92 -37.56 -2.73
C GLU A 230 -22.81 -39.08 -2.52
N THR A 231 -23.53 -39.60 -1.52
CA THR A 231 -23.70 -41.04 -1.36
C THR A 231 -24.27 -41.60 -2.65
N ILE A 232 -23.47 -42.41 -3.34
CA ILE A 232 -23.95 -43.26 -4.42
C ILE A 232 -25.00 -44.19 -3.78
N GLU A 233 -26.28 -43.89 -3.98
CA GLU A 233 -27.35 -44.85 -3.72
C GLU A 233 -27.18 -45.98 -4.74
N ILE A 234 -26.44 -47.02 -4.33
CA ILE A 234 -26.38 -48.27 -5.07
C ILE A 234 -27.72 -48.98 -4.82
N ASP A 235 -28.62 -48.89 -5.78
CA ASP A 235 -29.88 -49.63 -5.76
C ASP A 235 -29.63 -51.11 -6.05
N PHE A 236 -29.56 -51.91 -4.99
CA PHE A 236 -29.31 -53.36 -5.07
C PHE A 236 -30.52 -54.18 -5.53
N TYR A 237 -31.71 -53.57 -5.74
CA TYR A 237 -32.96 -54.31 -5.96
C TYR A 237 -33.57 -54.15 -7.35
N SER A 238 -32.86 -53.56 -8.30
CA SER A 238 -33.36 -53.38 -9.68
C SER A 238 -33.15 -54.58 -10.62
N GLN A 239 -32.90 -55.78 -10.09
CA GLN A 239 -32.94 -57.03 -10.85
C GLN A 239 -33.52 -58.20 -10.04
N GLU A 240 -34.84 -58.29 -9.96
CA GLU A 240 -35.51 -59.59 -9.89
C GLU A 240 -36.70 -59.59 -10.87
N GLN A 241 -36.59 -60.46 -11.87
CA GLN A 241 -37.66 -60.89 -12.78
C GLN A 241 -38.57 -61.90 -12.07
#